data_AF-A0A3M1FCP0-F1
#
_entry.id   AF-A0A3M1FCP0-F1
#
_cell.length_a   1.000
_cell.length_b   1.000
_cell.length_c   1.000
_cell.angle_alpha   90.00
_cell.angle_beta   90.00
_cell.angle_gamma   90.00
#
_symmetry.space_group_name_H-M   'P 1'
#
loop_
_entity.id
_entity.type
_entity.pdbx_description
1 polymer ?
#
loop_
_entity_poly.entity_id
_entity_poly.type
_entity_poly.pdbx_seq_one_letter_code
_entity_poly.pdbx_strand_id
1 'polypeptide(L)'
;VTGAAGFYRRVALEEVAVEGEFFDRDFFAYYEDVDLAWRLQRKGWRTLYVPEAVIFHDRRGPFAQPPGILGHFFKNRYLCLLKNEGLGRFLLHLPFHVVREFPWALMMLVRHPELRGEVGSLLRLAPVIWRKRQRTAKGFHRPFQHWTKKSGGGRGGATQKRSFRRTRRRATTGENA
;
A
#
# COMPACT_ATOMS: atom_id res chain seq x y z
N VAL A 1 -3.16 3.91 -5.94
CA VAL A 1 -2.28 4.33 -4.83
C VAL A 1 -0.85 4.10 -5.26
N THR A 2 0.06 4.98 -4.89
CA THR A 2 1.50 4.76 -5.03
C THR A 2 2.11 4.86 -3.64
N GLY A 3 2.89 3.86 -3.24
CA GLY A 3 3.55 3.79 -1.93
C GLY A 3 4.67 4.82 -1.74
N ALA A 4 5.08 5.54 -2.78
CA ALA A 4 6.21 6.48 -2.73
C ALA A 4 6.00 7.67 -1.78
N ALA A 5 4.75 8.09 -1.59
CA ALA A 5 4.39 9.26 -0.79
C ALA A 5 3.02 9.09 -0.11
N GLY A 6 2.87 8.08 0.73
CA GLY A 6 1.66 7.80 1.49
C GLY A 6 1.72 8.33 2.93
N PHE A 7 0.69 9.06 3.35
CA PHE A 7 0.49 9.43 4.76
C PHE A 7 -0.69 8.65 5.34
N TYR A 8 -0.47 8.05 6.51
CA TYR A 8 -1.45 7.18 7.15
C TYR A 8 -1.66 7.59 8.61
N ARG A 9 -2.91 7.50 9.09
CA ARG A 9 -3.18 7.60 10.51
C ARG A 9 -2.66 6.33 11.20
N ARG A 10 -1.94 6.48 12.31
CA ARG A 10 -1.41 5.34 13.08
C ARG A 10 -2.50 4.32 13.43
N VAL A 11 -3.62 4.83 13.96
CA VAL A 11 -4.78 3.99 14.32
C VAL A 11 -5.35 3.20 13.14
N ALA A 12 -5.29 3.76 11.93
CA ALA A 12 -5.76 3.07 10.72
C ALA A 12 -4.81 1.93 10.35
N LEU A 13 -3.48 2.15 10.45
CA LEU A 13 -2.49 1.10 10.20
C LEU A 13 -2.59 -0.03 11.22
N GLU A 14 -2.75 0.31 12.51
CA GLU A 14 -2.92 -0.66 13.59
C GLU A 14 -4.20 -1.51 13.40
N GLU A 15 -5.31 -0.90 12.99
CA GLU A 15 -6.58 -1.60 12.79
C GLU A 15 -6.53 -2.60 11.62
N VAL A 16 -5.77 -2.28 10.57
CA VAL A 16 -5.72 -3.11 9.35
C VAL A 16 -4.51 -4.03 9.31
N ALA A 17 -3.66 -4.02 10.34
CA ALA A 17 -2.48 -4.86 10.42
C ALA A 17 -2.83 -6.34 10.27
N VAL A 18 -1.98 -7.08 9.54
CA VAL A 18 -2.11 -8.52 9.35
C VAL A 18 -0.92 -9.17 10.01
N GLU A 19 -1.17 -10.04 10.99
CA GLU A 19 -0.10 -10.77 11.68
C GLU A 19 0.96 -9.86 12.32
N GLY A 20 0.52 -8.69 12.80
CA GLY A 20 1.42 -7.68 13.39
C GLY A 20 2.15 -6.80 12.38
N GLU A 21 1.86 -6.95 11.08
CA GLU A 21 2.53 -6.22 10.00
C GLU A 21 1.58 -5.22 9.32
N PHE A 22 2.08 -4.02 9.03
CA PHE A 22 1.33 -3.03 8.25
C PHE A 22 1.34 -3.37 6.76
N PHE A 23 2.52 -3.72 6.23
CA PHE A 23 2.73 -4.27 4.89
C PHE A 23 2.97 -5.77 5.02
N ASP A 24 2.28 -6.55 4.21
CA ASP A 24 2.42 -8.01 4.24
C ASP A 24 3.76 -8.42 3.64
N ARG A 25 4.66 -8.99 4.46
CA ARG A 25 6.03 -9.33 4.03
C ARG A 25 6.10 -10.36 2.92
N ASP A 26 5.05 -11.15 2.69
CA ASP A 26 4.99 -12.11 1.58
C ASP A 26 5.07 -11.42 0.20
N PHE A 27 4.70 -10.14 0.13
CA PHE A 27 4.84 -9.33 -1.08
C PHE A 27 6.30 -8.91 -1.29
N PHE A 28 7.01 -8.55 -0.21
CA PHE A 28 8.34 -7.96 -0.19
C PHE A 28 8.43 -6.58 -0.88
N ALA A 29 8.12 -6.51 -2.18
CA ALA A 29 8.10 -5.28 -2.97
C ALA A 29 7.06 -5.33 -4.09
N TYR A 30 6.48 -4.18 -4.41
CA TYR A 30 5.33 -4.00 -5.30
C TYR A 30 4.04 -4.68 -4.82
N TYR A 31 2.92 -3.95 -4.92
CA TYR A 31 1.56 -4.35 -4.52
C TYR A 31 1.31 -4.48 -3.01
N GLU A 32 2.31 -4.38 -2.14
CA GLU A 32 2.11 -4.29 -0.68
C GLU A 32 1.32 -3.03 -0.30
N ASP A 33 1.54 -1.94 -1.04
CA ASP A 33 0.84 -0.67 -0.91
C ASP A 33 -0.61 -0.75 -1.42
N VAL A 34 -0.83 -1.45 -2.52
CA VAL A 34 -2.17 -1.75 -3.08
C VAL A 34 -2.96 -2.63 -2.12
N ASP A 35 -2.34 -3.68 -1.57
CA ASP A 35 -2.96 -4.53 -0.55
C ASP A 35 -3.36 -3.73 0.70
N LEU A 36 -2.47 -2.89 1.22
CA LEU A 36 -2.75 -2.02 2.35
C LEU A 36 -3.91 -1.06 2.04
N ALA A 37 -3.90 -0.43 0.87
CA ALA A 37 -4.99 0.45 0.45
C ALA A 37 -6.34 -0.28 0.39
N TRP A 38 -6.35 -1.51 -0.09
CA TRP A 38 -7.55 -2.33 -0.14
C TRP A 38 -8.06 -2.68 1.25
N ARG A 39 -7.17 -3.09 2.16
CA ARG A 39 -7.52 -3.37 3.56
C ARG A 39 -8.09 -2.13 4.28
N LEU A 40 -7.49 -0.96 4.07
CA LEU A 40 -7.97 0.32 4.59
C LEU A 40 -9.39 0.60 4.09
N GLN A 41 -9.63 0.50 2.78
CA GLN A 41 -10.96 0.72 2.21
C GLN A 41 -12.01 -0.27 2.74
N ARG A 42 -11.64 -1.54 2.90
CA ARG A 42 -12.55 -2.58 3.46
C ARG A 42 -12.95 -2.29 4.91
N LYS A 43 -12.14 -1.54 5.63
CA LYS A 43 -12.37 -1.07 7.00
C LYS A 43 -13.02 0.33 7.06
N GLY A 44 -13.44 0.86 5.91
CA GLY A 44 -14.15 2.14 5.82
C GLY A 44 -13.24 3.38 5.86
N TRP A 45 -11.91 3.20 5.86
CA TRP A 45 -10.98 4.31 5.77
C TRP A 45 -10.98 4.91 4.36
N ARG A 46 -10.94 6.25 4.29
CA ARG A 46 -10.88 6.98 3.02
C ARG A 46 -9.43 7.19 2.60
N THR A 47 -9.16 6.96 1.32
CA THR A 47 -7.93 7.41 0.65
C THR A 47 -8.24 8.71 -0.08
N LEU A 48 -7.46 9.76 0.17
CA LEU A 48 -7.59 11.04 -0.51
C LEU A 48 -6.34 11.29 -1.36
N TYR A 49 -6.56 11.78 -2.57
CA TYR A 49 -5.50 12.34 -3.40
C TYR A 49 -5.48 13.86 -3.19
N VAL A 50 -4.31 14.40 -2.87
CA VAL A 50 -4.10 15.83 -2.59
C VAL A 50 -3.16 16.37 -3.67
N PRO A 51 -3.69 16.93 -4.79
CA PRO A 51 -2.86 17.34 -5.93
C PRO A 51 -1.89 18.48 -5.59
N GLU A 52 -2.19 19.28 -4.55
CA GLU A 52 -1.34 20.39 -4.10
C GLU A 52 -0.09 19.90 -3.33
N ALA A 53 -0.11 18.66 -2.82
CA ALA A 53 1.00 18.08 -2.10
C ALA A 53 1.96 17.37 -3.08
N VAL A 54 2.95 18.12 -3.59
CA VAL A 54 3.91 17.62 -4.59
C VAL A 54 5.17 17.08 -3.92
N ILE A 55 5.54 15.83 -4.25
CA ILE A 55 6.79 15.17 -3.81
C ILE A 55 7.50 14.61 -5.06
N PHE A 56 8.81 14.84 -5.15
CA PHE A 56 9.65 14.29 -6.23
C PHE A 56 10.25 12.96 -5.80
N HIS A 57 9.97 11.90 -6.57
CA HIS A 57 10.53 10.57 -6.37
C HIS A 57 11.49 10.25 -7.51
N ASP A 58 12.78 10.13 -7.20
CA ASP A 58 13.76 9.71 -8.19
C ASP A 58 13.63 8.20 -8.46
N ARG A 59 13.21 7.86 -9.67
CA ARG A 59 13.03 6.47 -10.12
C ARG A 59 14.35 5.79 -10.47
N ARG A 60 15.46 6.54 -10.50
CA ARG A 60 16.82 6.07 -10.80
C ARG A 60 17.61 5.69 -9.56
N GLY A 61 16.93 5.45 -8.42
CA GLY A 61 17.51 5.32 -7.09
C GLY A 61 18.90 4.66 -7.04
N PRO A 62 19.75 4.99 -6.07
CA PRO A 62 21.20 4.76 -6.10
C PRO A 62 21.66 3.29 -6.18
N PHE A 63 20.72 2.34 -6.21
CA PHE A 63 20.96 0.91 -6.24
C PHE A 63 20.34 0.31 -7.49
N ALA A 64 21.09 -0.57 -8.15
CA ALA A 64 20.53 -1.44 -9.18
C ALA A 64 19.30 -2.15 -8.61
N GLN A 65 18.24 -2.25 -9.43
CA GLN A 65 17.04 -2.99 -9.05
C GLN A 65 17.45 -4.40 -8.61
N PRO A 66 17.02 -4.87 -7.43
CA PRO A 66 17.40 -6.19 -6.96
C PRO A 66 16.96 -7.25 -7.98
N PRO A 67 17.76 -8.30 -8.20
CA PRO A 67 17.38 -9.40 -9.07
C PRO A 67 16.00 -9.95 -8.67
N GLY A 68 15.15 -10.26 -9.66
CA GLY A 68 13.83 -10.83 -9.39
C GLY A 68 12.73 -9.82 -9.04
N ILE A 69 13.00 -8.51 -9.04
CA ILE A 69 11.98 -7.50 -8.74
C ILE A 69 10.77 -7.57 -9.68
N LEU A 70 11.01 -7.89 -10.97
CA LEU A 70 9.96 -8.11 -11.95
C LEU A 70 9.10 -9.33 -11.61
N GLY A 71 9.73 -10.36 -11.04
CA GLY A 71 9.07 -11.55 -10.52
C GLY A 71 8.11 -11.23 -9.39
N HIS A 72 8.54 -10.41 -8.43
CA HIS A 72 7.67 -9.88 -7.38
C HIS A 72 6.50 -9.08 -7.97
N PHE A 73 6.76 -8.17 -8.91
CA PHE A 73 5.69 -7.40 -9.58
C PHE A 73 4.64 -8.32 -10.24
N PHE A 74 5.08 -9.31 -11.03
CA PHE A 74 4.20 -10.24 -11.72
C PHE A 74 3.40 -11.10 -10.74
N LYS A 75 4.08 -11.81 -9.83
CA LYS A 75 3.45 -12.70 -8.84
C LYS A 75 2.49 -11.95 -7.92
N ASN A 76 2.94 -10.82 -7.38
CA ASN A 76 2.20 -10.08 -6.36
C ASN A 76 0.91 -9.46 -6.91
N ARG A 77 0.86 -9.15 -8.21
CA ARG A 77 -0.40 -8.73 -8.86
C ARG A 77 -1.51 -9.73 -8.61
N TYR A 78 -1.24 -11.02 -8.84
CA TYR A 78 -2.22 -12.09 -8.69
C TYR A 78 -2.46 -12.46 -7.23
N LEU A 79 -1.43 -12.45 -6.38
CA LEU A 79 -1.60 -12.63 -4.94
C LEU A 79 -2.48 -11.52 -4.34
N CYS A 80 -2.34 -10.27 -4.79
CA CYS A 80 -3.17 -9.14 -4.37
C CYS A 80 -4.64 -9.36 -4.73
N LEU A 81 -4.93 -9.79 -5.97
CA LEU A 81 -6.27 -10.15 -6.41
C LEU A 81 -6.84 -11.29 -5.58
N LEU A 82 -6.08 -12.38 -5.40
CA LEU A 82 -6.49 -13.53 -4.59
C LEU A 82 -6.82 -13.14 -3.15
N LYS A 83 -6.01 -12.25 -2.56
CA LYS A 83 -6.15 -11.81 -1.17
C LYS A 83 -7.39 -10.95 -0.96
N ASN A 84 -7.70 -10.07 -1.90
CA ASN A 84 -8.65 -8.98 -1.66
C ASN A 84 -9.94 -9.05 -2.48
N GLU A 85 -9.92 -9.63 -3.67
CA GLU A 85 -11.08 -9.65 -4.56
C GLU A 85 -12.13 -10.65 -4.07
N GLY A 86 -13.39 -10.20 -3.93
CA GLY A 86 -14.49 -11.05 -3.47
C GLY A 86 -14.87 -12.08 -4.53
N LEU A 87 -15.11 -13.36 -4.19
CA LEU A 87 -15.42 -14.39 -5.20
C LEU A 87 -16.63 -14.01 -6.08
N GLY A 88 -17.68 -13.43 -5.49
CA GLY A 88 -18.83 -12.96 -6.26
C GLY A 88 -18.50 -11.83 -7.26
N ARG A 89 -17.69 -10.84 -6.83
CA ARG A 89 -17.24 -9.76 -7.72
C ARG A 89 -16.27 -10.27 -8.79
N PHE A 90 -15.38 -11.18 -8.42
CA PHE A 90 -14.47 -11.85 -9.33
C PHE A 90 -15.23 -12.58 -10.44
N LEU A 91 -16.24 -13.37 -10.07
CA LEU A 91 -17.07 -14.11 -11.04
C LEU A 91 -17.88 -13.15 -11.93
N LEU A 92 -18.44 -12.08 -11.37
CA LEU A 92 -19.15 -11.05 -12.13
C LEU A 92 -18.24 -10.37 -13.17
N HIS A 93 -16.99 -10.10 -12.80
CA HIS A 93 -16.01 -9.45 -13.68
C HIS A 93 -15.10 -10.43 -14.41
N LEU A 94 -15.40 -11.73 -14.37
CA LEU A 94 -14.56 -12.77 -14.94
C LEU A 94 -14.26 -12.53 -16.43
N PRO A 95 -15.23 -12.15 -17.30
CA PRO A 95 -14.93 -11.87 -18.70
C PRO A 95 -13.90 -10.75 -18.88
N PHE A 96 -14.00 -9.69 -18.06
CA PHE A 96 -13.06 -8.57 -18.09
C PHE A 96 -11.68 -8.98 -17.58
N HIS A 97 -11.61 -9.78 -16.52
CA HIS A 97 -10.36 -10.34 -16.04
C HIS A 97 -9.69 -11.22 -17.10
N VAL A 98 -10.44 -12.08 -17.79
CA VAL A 98 -9.87 -12.93 -18.84
C VAL A 98 -9.34 -12.08 -19.99
N VAL A 99 -10.14 -11.17 -20.54
CA VAL A 99 -9.73 -10.33 -21.70
C VAL A 99 -8.54 -9.42 -21.36
N ARG A 100 -8.45 -8.91 -20.13
CA ARG A 100 -7.38 -8.00 -19.73
C ARG A 100 -6.14 -8.73 -19.20
N GLU A 101 -6.33 -9.64 -18.25
CA GLU A 101 -5.22 -10.28 -17.54
C GLU A 101 -4.56 -11.37 -18.36
N PHE A 102 -5.32 -12.16 -19.13
CA PHE A 102 -4.76 -13.31 -19.83
C PHE A 102 -3.76 -12.88 -20.93
N PRO A 103 -4.07 -11.94 -21.84
CA PRO A 103 -3.10 -11.49 -22.84
C PRO A 103 -1.87 -10.85 -22.21
N TRP A 104 -2.06 -10.08 -21.13
CA TRP A 104 -0.96 -9.46 -20.40
C TRP A 104 -0.06 -10.50 -19.74
N ALA A 105 -0.64 -11.48 -19.03
CA ALA A 105 0.08 -12.57 -18.37
C ALA A 105 0.88 -13.40 -19.39
N LEU A 106 0.22 -13.77 -20.49
CA LEU A 106 0.82 -14.54 -21.57
C LEU A 106 1.99 -13.78 -22.20
N MET A 107 1.79 -12.50 -22.53
CA MET A 107 2.85 -11.65 -23.06
C MET A 107 4.03 -11.56 -22.09
N MET A 108 3.79 -11.38 -20.79
CA MET A 108 4.86 -11.32 -19.78
C MET A 108 5.64 -12.64 -19.72
N LEU A 109 4.96 -13.80 -19.70
CA LEU A 109 5.62 -15.11 -19.66
C LEU A 109 6.38 -15.49 -20.95
N VAL A 110 5.98 -14.92 -22.08
CA VAL A 110 6.67 -15.08 -23.38
C VAL A 110 7.89 -14.15 -23.46
N ARG A 111 7.73 -12.87 -23.09
CA ARG A 111 8.80 -11.86 -23.16
C ARG A 111 9.85 -12.02 -22.05
N HIS A 112 9.45 -12.58 -20.92
CA HIS A 112 10.28 -12.75 -19.72
C HIS A 112 10.21 -14.20 -19.22
N PRO A 113 10.95 -15.13 -19.86
CA PRO A 113 10.96 -16.54 -19.47
C PRO A 113 11.35 -16.78 -18.00
N GLU A 114 12.12 -15.88 -17.40
CA GLU A 114 12.48 -15.88 -15.98
C GLU A 114 11.25 -15.85 -15.05
N LEU A 115 10.10 -15.33 -15.50
CA LEU A 115 8.86 -15.27 -14.72
C LEU A 115 8.14 -16.61 -14.62
N ARG A 116 8.50 -17.62 -15.44
CA ARG A 116 7.86 -18.94 -15.39
C ARG A 116 8.06 -19.62 -14.03
N GLY A 117 9.21 -19.41 -13.39
CA GLY A 117 9.48 -19.88 -12.03
C GLY A 117 8.56 -19.23 -10.98
N GLU A 118 8.15 -17.98 -11.21
CA GLU A 118 7.25 -17.26 -10.30
C GLU A 118 5.82 -17.80 -10.31
N VAL A 119 5.41 -18.54 -11.35
CA VAL A 119 4.15 -19.29 -11.33
C VAL A 119 4.18 -20.34 -10.21
N GLY A 120 5.31 -21.02 -10.03
CA GLY A 120 5.51 -21.94 -8.90
C GLY A 120 5.46 -21.21 -7.55
N SER A 121 6.14 -20.05 -7.45
CA SER A 121 6.07 -19.19 -6.25
C SER A 121 4.64 -18.75 -5.93
N LEU A 122 3.86 -18.39 -6.94
CA LEU A 122 2.46 -17.99 -6.81
C LEU A 122 1.62 -19.14 -6.25
N LEU A 123 1.73 -20.33 -6.83
CA LEU A 123 0.97 -21.50 -6.37
C LEU A 123 1.35 -21.90 -4.94
N ARG A 124 2.63 -21.80 -4.58
CA ARG A 124 3.12 -22.06 -3.23
C ARG A 124 2.58 -21.05 -2.20
N LEU A 125 2.50 -19.77 -2.56
CA LEU A 125 2.04 -18.70 -1.67
C LEU A 125 0.52 -18.54 -1.63
N ALA A 126 -0.20 -18.99 -2.67
CA ALA A 126 -1.66 -18.91 -2.76
C ALA A 126 -2.40 -19.41 -1.50
N PRO A 127 -2.11 -20.60 -0.92
CA PRO A 127 -2.79 -21.06 0.29
C PRO A 127 -2.45 -20.21 1.52
N VAL A 128 -1.23 -19.66 1.62
CA VAL A 128 -0.83 -18.76 2.71
C VAL A 128 -1.64 -17.46 2.63
N ILE A 129 -1.66 -16.85 1.45
CA ILE A 129 -2.40 -15.62 1.18
C ILE A 129 -3.91 -15.80 1.36
N TRP A 130 -4.45 -16.96 0.97
CA TRP A 130 -5.86 -17.29 1.18
C TRP A 130 -6.23 -17.37 2.66
N ARG A 131 -5.37 -17.94 3.51
CA ARG A 131 -5.58 -17.93 4.97
C ARG A 131 -5.56 -16.50 5.53
N LYS A 132 -4.62 -15.66 5.07
CA LYS A 132 -4.56 -14.23 5.46
C LYS A 132 -5.82 -13.46 5.03
N ARG A 133 -6.38 -13.79 3.86
CA ARG A 133 -7.67 -13.24 3.39
C ARG A 133 -8.81 -13.51 4.39
N GLN A 134 -8.94 -14.72 4.91
CA GLN A 134 -10.03 -15.05 5.84
C GLN A 134 -9.96 -14.21 7.14
N ARG A 135 -8.74 -13.85 7.58
CA ARG A 135 -8.51 -12.99 8.75
C ARG A 135 -8.87 -11.53 8.47
N THR A 136 -8.49 -11.02 7.30
CA THR A 136 -8.81 -9.64 6.88
C THR A 136 -10.27 -9.45 6.46
N ALA A 137 -10.96 -10.52 6.08
CA ALA A 137 -12.32 -10.44 5.56
C ALA A 137 -13.42 -10.24 6.60
N LYS A 138 -13.17 -10.51 7.88
CA LYS A 138 -14.16 -10.43 8.97
C LYS A 138 -14.58 -9.00 9.38
N GLY A 139 -14.25 -7.98 8.58
CA GLY A 139 -14.36 -6.58 8.99
C GLY A 139 -15.05 -5.66 7.99
N PHE A 140 -16.10 -6.09 7.29
CA PHE A 140 -16.94 -5.14 6.53
C PHE A 140 -17.76 -4.30 7.52
N HIS A 141 -17.15 -3.27 8.09
CA HIS A 141 -17.79 -2.38 9.05
C HIS A 141 -18.25 -1.09 8.35
N ARG A 142 -19.59 -0.95 8.32
CA ARG A 142 -20.48 0.20 8.11
C ARG A 142 -20.14 1.26 7.03
N PRO A 143 -21.15 1.76 6.29
CA PRO A 143 -20.99 2.98 5.52
C PRO A 143 -20.53 4.11 6.44
N PHE A 144 -19.57 4.89 5.94
CA PHE A 144 -19.00 6.05 6.61
C PHE A 144 -20.08 6.93 7.26
N GLN A 145 -20.05 7.07 8.58
CA GLN A 145 -20.85 8.09 9.26
C GLN A 145 -20.23 9.47 8.97
N HIS A 146 -21.11 10.36 8.52
CA HIS A 146 -20.85 11.71 8.02
C HIS A 146 -19.75 12.47 8.77
N TRP A 147 -18.88 13.14 8.01
CA TRP A 147 -17.97 14.17 8.49
C TRP A 147 -18.68 15.48 8.91
N THR A 148 -19.82 15.38 9.60
CA THR A 148 -20.46 16.54 10.25
C THR A 148 -20.22 16.49 11.75
N LYS A 149 -19.20 17.24 12.17
CA LYS A 149 -19.47 18.24 13.18
C LYS A 149 -19.17 19.60 12.56
N LYS A 150 -20.24 20.36 12.31
CA LYS A 150 -20.19 21.82 12.31
C LYS A 150 -19.49 22.23 13.61
N SER A 151 -18.31 22.83 13.53
CA SER A 151 -17.85 23.74 14.57
C SER A 151 -18.72 25.00 14.48
N GLY A 152 -19.94 24.89 15.00
CA GLY A 152 -20.79 26.06 15.22
C GLY A 152 -20.22 26.90 16.35
N GLY A 153 -19.92 28.16 16.02
CA GLY A 153 -20.07 29.31 16.93
C GLY A 153 -19.20 29.36 18.18
N GLY A 154 -18.04 30.01 18.07
CA GLY A 154 -17.30 30.55 19.21
C GLY A 154 -16.31 31.61 18.74
N ARG A 155 -16.77 32.86 18.60
CA ARG A 155 -15.87 34.02 18.50
C ARG A 155 -15.12 34.15 19.83
N GLY A 156 -13.81 34.35 19.80
CA GLY A 156 -13.00 34.68 20.97
C GLY A 156 -11.55 34.28 20.75
N GLY A 157 -10.69 35.26 20.47
CA GLY A 157 -9.32 35.04 20.04
C GLY A 157 -8.38 34.49 21.10
N ALA A 158 -7.28 33.89 20.64
CA ALA A 158 -5.93 34.09 21.15
C ALA A 158 -4.96 33.28 20.28
N THR A 159 -4.23 33.98 19.43
CA THR A 159 -3.18 33.44 18.57
C THR A 159 -1.98 33.04 19.43
N GLN A 160 -1.91 31.81 19.92
CA GLN A 160 -0.72 31.32 20.63
C GLN A 160 0.33 30.87 19.61
N LYS A 161 1.17 31.81 19.17
CA LYS A 161 2.42 31.51 18.44
C LYS A 161 3.33 30.69 19.35
N ARG A 162 3.42 29.38 19.14
CA ARG A 162 4.52 28.57 19.68
C ARG A 162 5.77 28.82 18.84
N SER A 163 6.68 29.65 19.35
CA SER A 163 8.01 29.84 18.77
C SER A 163 8.80 28.53 18.87
N PHE A 164 9.11 27.91 17.73
CA PHE A 164 10.07 26.81 17.67
C PHE A 164 11.47 27.41 17.85
N ARG A 165 12.03 27.32 19.07
CA ARG A 165 13.43 27.71 19.33
C ARG A 165 14.35 26.70 18.64
N ARG A 166 14.99 27.15 17.57
CA ARG A 166 16.02 26.42 16.83
C ARG A 166 17.32 26.43 17.65
N THR A 167 17.57 25.38 18.43
CA THR A 167 18.86 25.18 19.10
C THR A 167 19.92 24.84 18.04
N ARG A 168 20.69 25.84 17.61
CA ARG A 168 21.97 25.64 16.91
C ARG A 168 22.94 24.99 17.91
N ARG A 169 23.20 23.69 17.79
CA ARG A 169 24.46 23.12 18.30
C ARG A 169 25.55 23.46 17.30
N ARG A 170 26.48 24.33 17.71
CA ARG A 170 27.76 24.58 17.04
C ARG A 170 28.55 23.27 17.06
N ALA A 171 28.94 22.78 15.89
CA ALA A 171 30.05 21.83 15.78
C ALA A 171 31.34 22.62 16.07
N THR A 172 32.04 22.24 17.12
CA THR A 172 33.40 22.72 17.40
C THR A 172 34.37 21.96 16.50
N THR A 173 34.97 22.69 15.56
CA THR A 173 36.23 22.34 14.91
C THR A 173 37.32 22.23 15.96
N GLY A 174 37.89 21.04 16.11
CA GLY A 174 39.13 20.81 16.85
C GLY A 174 40.18 20.33 15.85
N GLU A 175 41.03 21.25 15.42
CA GLU A 175 42.31 20.99 14.78
C GLU A 175 43.41 21.27 15.81
N ASN A 176 44.43 20.40 15.80
CA ASN A 176 45.80 20.53 16.33
C ASN A 176 46.07 20.08 17.78
N ALA A 177 46.61 18.86 17.89
CA ALA A 177 48.03 18.62 18.22
C ALA A 177 48.48 17.28 17.62
#